data_AF-A0A285R1C4-F1
#
_entry.id   AF-A0A285R1C4-F1
#
_cell.length_a   1.000
_cell.length_b   1.000
_cell.length_c   1.000
_cell.angle_alpha   90.00
_cell.angle_beta   90.00
_cell.angle_gamma   90.00
#
_symmetry.space_group_name_H-M   'P 1'
#
loop_
_entity.id
_entity.type
_entity.pdbx_description
1 polymer ?
#
loop_
_entity_poly.entity_id
_entity_poly.type
_entity_poly.pdbx_seq_one_letter_code
_entity_poly.pdbx_strand_id
1 'polypeptide(L)'
;MDWELMPLEGVGPLCFGMRVTEVAAVLLGMTEVRRFQADPSFPETLGVEFGTGPAEPAVYAYFVGGQLFCVAVDAVHGPQVTLWGRELTACVPADLERFLAHAHDCGVINVSYGPRGNPGANGLGLVVRVQEVAGGDVVTRPVMVGRAWADRCTDDWEGAIPECEWVGRQWTYPGHSEHWPPPGYTPNWNGWQPPRRMSAAGAGSSSTVRTRW
;
A
#
# COMPACT_ATOMS: atom_id res chain seq x y z
N MET A 1 4.15 -18.65 -4.46
CA MET A 1 2.80 -18.70 -5.09
C MET A 1 2.61 -17.31 -5.62
N ASP A 2 2.76 -17.15 -6.92
CA ASP A 2 2.78 -15.83 -7.54
C ASP A 2 1.33 -15.45 -7.87
N TRP A 3 0.95 -14.23 -7.52
CA TRP A 3 -0.37 -13.69 -7.76
C TRP A 3 -0.34 -12.87 -9.05
N GLU A 4 -1.34 -13.04 -9.89
CA GLU A 4 -1.53 -12.19 -11.07
C GLU A 4 -2.53 -11.08 -10.74
N LEU A 5 -2.20 -9.85 -11.10
CA LEU A 5 -3.16 -8.74 -11.11
C LEU A 5 -4.03 -8.86 -12.36
N MET A 6 -5.33 -9.08 -12.18
CA MET A 6 -6.36 -8.99 -13.21
C MET A 6 -6.97 -7.59 -13.12
N PRO A 7 -6.64 -6.66 -14.04
CA PRO A 7 -7.01 -5.25 -13.94
C PRO A 7 -8.49 -5.05 -13.59
N LEU A 8 -8.74 -4.31 -12.50
CA LEU A 8 -10.08 -3.94 -12.02
C LEU A 8 -10.98 -5.10 -11.56
N GLU A 9 -10.53 -6.34 -11.66
CA GLU A 9 -11.30 -7.56 -11.39
C GLU A 9 -10.83 -8.28 -10.12
N GLY A 10 -9.51 -8.42 -9.94
CA GLY A 10 -8.97 -9.15 -8.79
C GLY A 10 -7.45 -9.22 -8.76
N VAL A 11 -6.92 -9.86 -7.72
CA VAL A 11 -5.48 -10.13 -7.56
C VAL A 11 -5.27 -11.51 -6.92
N GLY A 12 -4.58 -12.39 -7.64
CA GLY A 12 -4.40 -13.78 -7.24
C GLY A 12 -5.76 -14.47 -6.98
N PRO A 13 -5.99 -15.05 -5.79
CA PRO A 13 -7.26 -15.71 -5.47
C PRO A 13 -8.39 -14.73 -5.09
N LEU A 14 -8.10 -13.43 -4.96
CA LEU A 14 -9.06 -12.42 -4.52
C LEU A 14 -9.77 -11.78 -5.71
N CYS A 15 -11.09 -11.70 -5.65
CA CYS A 15 -11.90 -10.90 -6.59
C CYS A 15 -12.53 -9.72 -5.86
N PHE A 16 -12.53 -8.55 -6.48
CA PHE A 16 -13.25 -7.40 -5.95
C PHE A 16 -14.76 -7.70 -5.89
N GLY A 17 -15.41 -7.24 -4.82
CA GLY A 17 -16.80 -7.56 -4.49
C GLY A 17 -16.98 -8.70 -3.48
N MET A 18 -15.93 -9.49 -3.20
CA MET A 18 -15.97 -10.58 -2.21
C MET A 18 -16.29 -10.07 -0.80
N ARG A 19 -17.00 -10.87 -0.02
CA ARG A 19 -17.22 -10.67 1.41
C ARG A 19 -16.01 -11.13 2.21
N VAL A 20 -15.87 -10.65 3.44
CA VAL A 20 -14.78 -11.04 4.35
C VAL A 20 -14.65 -12.57 4.49
N THR A 21 -15.78 -13.28 4.59
CA THR A 21 -15.79 -14.76 4.70
C THR A 21 -15.30 -15.45 3.43
N GLU A 22 -15.55 -14.87 2.26
CA GLU A 22 -15.10 -15.40 0.97
C GLU A 22 -13.60 -15.17 0.81
N VAL A 23 -13.11 -13.97 1.15
CA VAL A 23 -11.67 -13.65 1.23
C VAL A 23 -10.94 -14.63 2.14
N ALA A 24 -11.44 -14.85 3.36
CA ALA A 24 -10.85 -15.79 4.30
C ALA A 24 -10.84 -17.24 3.78
N ALA A 25 -11.84 -17.63 2.98
CA ALA A 25 -11.92 -18.98 2.42
C ALA A 25 -10.93 -19.22 1.26
N VAL A 26 -10.61 -18.18 0.48
CA VAL A 26 -9.71 -18.30 -0.69
C VAL A 26 -8.24 -18.04 -0.35
N LEU A 27 -7.95 -17.33 0.75
CA LEU A 27 -6.59 -17.12 1.26
C LEU A 27 -6.07 -18.33 2.04
N LEU A 28 -5.96 -19.48 1.36
CA LEU A 28 -5.48 -20.72 1.96
C LEU A 28 -4.07 -20.54 2.55
N GLY A 29 -3.92 -20.89 3.82
CA GLY A 29 -2.64 -20.77 4.54
C GLY A 29 -2.42 -19.41 5.21
N MET A 30 -3.34 -18.47 5.07
CA MET A 30 -3.37 -17.23 5.85
C MET A 30 -4.59 -17.21 6.77
N THR A 31 -4.45 -16.61 7.94
CA THR A 31 -5.55 -16.38 8.88
C THR A 31 -5.79 -14.90 9.07
N GLU A 32 -7.03 -14.55 9.45
CA GLU A 32 -7.36 -13.20 9.88
C GLU A 32 -6.54 -12.87 11.14
N VAL A 33 -5.69 -11.85 11.05
CA VAL A 33 -4.83 -11.38 12.14
C VAL A 33 -5.56 -10.35 12.99
N ARG A 34 -6.16 -9.36 12.34
CA ARG A 34 -6.96 -8.31 13.00
C ARG A 34 -7.88 -7.58 12.04
N ARG A 35 -8.84 -6.88 12.62
CA ARG A 35 -9.70 -5.88 11.96
C ARG A 35 -9.41 -4.49 12.51
N PHE A 36 -9.56 -3.47 11.68
CA PHE A 36 -9.37 -2.08 12.07
C PHE A 36 -10.21 -1.13 11.21
N GLN A 37 -10.48 0.07 11.72
CA GLN A 37 -11.04 1.16 10.91
C GLN A 37 -9.93 1.69 9.99
N ALA A 38 -10.10 1.58 8.68
CA ALA A 38 -9.04 1.89 7.71
C ALA A 38 -8.94 3.38 7.37
N ASP A 39 -10.03 4.13 7.58
CA ASP A 39 -10.11 5.53 7.21
C ASP A 39 -10.74 6.38 8.33
N PRO A 40 -10.14 7.53 8.71
CA PRO A 40 -10.69 8.41 9.74
C PRO A 40 -11.94 9.18 9.28
N SER A 41 -12.07 9.45 7.99
CA SER A 41 -13.18 10.20 7.38
C SER A 41 -14.35 9.28 7.01
N PHE A 42 -14.06 8.02 6.70
CA PHE A 42 -15.05 7.00 6.33
C PHE A 42 -15.03 5.82 7.33
N PRO A 43 -15.66 5.96 8.50
CA PRO A 43 -15.60 4.97 9.58
C PRO A 43 -16.18 3.60 9.21
N GLU A 44 -17.01 3.51 8.17
CA GLU A 44 -17.53 2.28 7.59
C GLU A 44 -16.48 1.46 6.81
N THR A 45 -15.34 2.08 6.48
CA THR A 45 -14.25 1.42 5.75
C THR A 45 -13.50 0.48 6.68
N LEU A 46 -13.74 -0.81 6.49
CA LEU A 46 -13.15 -1.88 7.29
C LEU A 46 -11.86 -2.36 6.64
N GLY A 47 -10.75 -2.33 7.38
CA GLY A 47 -9.52 -3.04 7.05
C GLY A 47 -9.43 -4.38 7.77
N VAL A 48 -8.94 -5.39 7.07
CA VAL A 48 -8.68 -6.74 7.60
C VAL A 48 -7.29 -7.17 7.17
N GLU A 49 -6.47 -7.58 8.14
CA GLU A 49 -5.15 -8.16 7.90
C GLU A 49 -5.22 -9.68 7.84
N PHE A 50 -4.59 -10.24 6.82
CA PHE A 50 -4.38 -11.68 6.66
C PHE A 50 -2.88 -11.97 6.64
N GLY A 51 -2.45 -13.01 7.36
CA GLY A 51 -1.05 -13.37 7.49
C GLY A 51 -0.84 -14.85 7.80
N THR A 52 0.40 -15.31 7.63
CA THR A 52 0.84 -16.67 8.01
C THR A 52 1.06 -16.81 9.51
N GLY A 53 1.20 -15.68 10.21
CA GLY A 53 1.29 -15.60 11.65
C GLY A 53 0.82 -14.24 12.19
N PRO A 54 0.59 -14.12 13.51
CA PRO A 54 0.02 -12.91 14.11
C PRO A 54 0.89 -11.65 13.97
N ALA A 55 2.20 -11.81 13.73
CA ALA A 55 3.16 -10.71 13.59
C ALA A 55 3.58 -10.47 12.13
N GLU A 56 2.99 -11.20 11.17
CA GLU A 56 3.40 -11.21 9.76
C GLU A 56 2.18 -10.95 8.86
N PRO A 57 1.55 -9.75 8.93
CA PRO A 57 0.49 -9.39 8.01
C PRO A 57 1.05 -9.36 6.58
N ALA A 58 0.49 -10.21 5.72
CA ALA A 58 0.92 -10.43 4.34
C ALA A 58 0.01 -9.71 3.34
N VAL A 59 -1.29 -9.68 3.62
CA VAL A 59 -2.32 -9.13 2.75
C VAL A 59 -3.27 -8.27 3.58
N TYR A 60 -3.56 -7.08 3.09
CA TYR A 60 -4.50 -6.15 3.70
C TYR A 60 -5.68 -6.02 2.75
N ALA A 61 -6.86 -6.38 3.23
CA ALA A 61 -8.10 -6.36 2.48
C ALA A 61 -9.03 -5.29 3.06
N TYR A 62 -9.57 -4.43 2.19
CA TYR A 62 -10.42 -3.31 2.59
C TYR A 62 -11.82 -3.47 2.03
N PHE A 63 -12.80 -3.21 2.90
CA PHE A 63 -14.21 -3.45 2.64
C PHE A 63 -15.03 -2.19 2.88
N VAL A 64 -15.97 -1.94 1.97
CA VAL A 64 -17.03 -0.92 2.11
C VAL A 64 -18.36 -1.59 1.81
N GLY A 65 -19.38 -1.34 2.63
CA GLY A 65 -20.65 -2.08 2.53
C GLY A 65 -20.50 -3.61 2.65
N GLY A 66 -19.41 -4.08 3.29
CA GLY A 66 -19.08 -5.50 3.42
C GLY A 66 -18.47 -6.15 2.18
N GLN A 67 -18.13 -5.39 1.15
CA GLN A 67 -17.56 -5.87 -0.10
C GLN A 67 -16.11 -5.40 -0.28
N LEU A 68 -15.24 -6.32 -0.69
CA LEU A 68 -13.84 -6.06 -0.97
C LEU A 68 -13.72 -5.06 -2.11
N PHE A 69 -13.05 -3.95 -1.88
CA PHE A 69 -12.85 -2.94 -2.93
C PHE A 69 -11.39 -2.59 -3.14
N CYS A 70 -10.53 -2.84 -2.14
CA CYS A 70 -9.10 -2.56 -2.20
C CYS A 70 -8.31 -3.69 -1.53
N VAL A 71 -7.15 -4.00 -2.10
CA VAL A 71 -6.18 -4.97 -1.59
C VAL A 71 -4.81 -4.31 -1.60
N ALA A 72 -4.07 -4.42 -0.50
CA ALA A 72 -2.65 -4.11 -0.48
C ALA A 72 -1.84 -5.32 -0.07
N VAL A 73 -0.67 -5.46 -0.67
CA VAL A 73 0.22 -6.59 -0.41
C VAL A 73 1.46 -6.09 0.33
N ASP A 74 1.81 -6.76 1.42
CA ASP A 74 3.03 -6.46 2.18
C ASP A 74 4.27 -6.75 1.35
N ALA A 75 5.29 -5.89 1.41
CA ALA A 75 6.49 -6.10 0.61
C ALA A 75 7.42 -7.20 1.12
N VAL A 76 7.25 -7.66 2.37
CA VAL A 76 8.13 -8.65 3.02
C VAL A 76 7.43 -10.00 3.15
N HIS A 77 6.20 -9.98 3.67
CA HIS A 77 5.44 -11.20 3.99
C HIS A 77 4.37 -11.52 2.94
N GLY A 78 4.09 -10.57 2.05
CA GLY A 78 3.06 -10.69 1.05
C GLY A 78 3.43 -11.58 -0.14
N PRO A 79 2.44 -12.04 -0.91
CA PRO A 79 2.69 -12.73 -2.17
C PRO A 79 3.40 -11.84 -3.20
N GLN A 80 4.18 -12.48 -4.08
CA GLN A 80 4.70 -11.79 -5.26
C GLN A 80 3.54 -11.52 -6.22
N VAL A 81 3.16 -10.24 -6.39
CA VAL A 81 2.16 -9.86 -7.39
C VAL A 81 2.87 -9.57 -8.70
N THR A 82 2.24 -9.97 -9.80
CA THR A 82 2.74 -9.76 -11.17
C THR A 82 1.70 -9.07 -12.05
N LEU A 83 2.16 -8.28 -13.00
CA LEU A 83 1.38 -7.67 -14.07
C LEU A 83 2.10 -7.93 -15.39
N TRP A 84 1.47 -8.66 -16.31
CA TRP A 84 2.09 -9.06 -17.58
C TRP A 84 3.46 -9.75 -17.40
N GLY A 85 3.56 -10.59 -16.36
CA GLY A 85 4.81 -11.28 -16.00
C GLY A 85 5.87 -10.40 -15.32
N ARG A 86 5.63 -9.10 -15.13
CA ARG A 86 6.50 -8.22 -14.36
C ARG A 86 6.08 -8.20 -12.89
N GLU A 87 7.03 -8.44 -12.00
CA GLU A 87 6.88 -8.33 -10.55
C GLU A 87 6.55 -6.90 -10.09
N LEU A 88 5.63 -6.80 -9.13
CA LEU A 88 5.17 -5.56 -8.50
C LEU A 88 5.49 -5.48 -7.00
N THR A 89 5.53 -6.60 -6.30
CA THR A 89 5.91 -6.69 -4.88
C THR A 89 7.44 -6.72 -4.75
N ALA A 90 7.97 -6.10 -3.70
CA ALA A 90 9.38 -6.17 -3.31
C ALA A 90 10.41 -5.73 -4.37
N CYS A 91 10.00 -4.92 -5.35
CA CYS A 91 10.87 -4.44 -6.42
C CYS A 91 11.60 -3.16 -6.03
N VAL A 92 12.69 -2.85 -6.74
CA VAL A 92 13.33 -1.54 -6.69
C VAL A 92 12.38 -0.48 -7.26
N PRO A 93 12.03 0.59 -6.52
CA PRO A 93 11.06 1.59 -6.96
C PRO A 93 11.36 2.18 -8.34
N ALA A 94 12.61 2.59 -8.58
CA ALA A 94 13.04 3.20 -9.85
C ALA A 94 12.88 2.27 -11.06
N ASP A 95 13.03 0.94 -10.87
CA ASP A 95 12.86 -0.02 -11.96
C ASP A 95 11.38 -0.23 -12.29
N LEU A 96 10.52 -0.28 -11.27
CA LEU A 96 9.09 -0.42 -11.49
C LEU A 96 8.49 0.86 -12.10
N GLU A 97 8.95 2.04 -11.67
CA GLU A 97 8.57 3.31 -12.28
C GLU A 97 8.98 3.38 -13.76
N ARG A 98 10.20 2.94 -14.12
CA ARG A 98 10.64 2.88 -15.53
C ARG A 98 9.76 1.95 -16.36
N PHE A 99 9.35 0.81 -15.79
CA PHE A 99 8.42 -0.12 -16.45
C PHE A 99 7.06 0.52 -16.72
N LEU A 100 6.47 1.19 -15.72
CA LEU A 100 5.19 1.88 -15.86
C LEU A 100 5.27 3.03 -16.86
N ALA A 101 6.34 3.84 -16.80
CA ALA A 101 6.59 4.92 -17.74
C ALA A 101 6.70 4.39 -19.18
N HIS A 102 7.42 3.28 -19.39
CA HIS A 102 7.51 2.67 -20.72
C HIS A 102 6.15 2.19 -21.22
N ALA A 103 5.35 1.53 -20.38
CA ALA A 103 4.00 1.09 -20.76
C ALA A 103 3.07 2.28 -21.05
N HIS A 104 3.27 3.42 -20.38
CA HIS A 104 2.59 4.67 -20.68
C HIS A 104 2.98 5.24 -22.04
N ASP A 105 4.27 5.36 -22.32
CA ASP A 105 4.80 5.89 -23.58
C ASP A 105 4.36 5.03 -24.79
N CYS A 106 4.20 3.73 -24.58
CA CYS A 106 3.66 2.81 -25.58
C CYS A 106 2.13 2.85 -25.72
N GLY A 107 1.43 3.66 -24.92
CA GLY A 107 -0.04 3.79 -24.97
C GLY A 107 -0.79 2.57 -24.41
N VAL A 108 -0.13 1.70 -23.64
CA VAL A 108 -0.76 0.52 -23.04
C VAL A 108 -1.60 0.90 -21.83
N ILE A 109 -1.11 1.85 -21.03
CA ILE A 109 -1.79 2.37 -19.83
C ILE A 109 -1.65 3.89 -19.74
N ASN A 110 -2.54 4.52 -18.96
CA ASN A 110 -2.38 5.90 -18.58
C ASN A 110 -1.83 5.97 -17.15
N VAL A 111 -0.54 6.31 -17.01
CA VAL A 111 0.09 6.48 -15.70
C VAL A 111 -0.23 7.86 -15.17
N SER A 112 -0.62 7.91 -13.89
CA SER A 112 -0.79 9.13 -13.13
C SER A 112 0.06 9.09 -11.87
N TYR A 113 0.37 10.27 -11.36
CA TYR A 113 1.04 10.45 -10.08
C TYR A 113 0.08 11.15 -9.13
N GLY A 114 -0.10 10.57 -7.94
CA GLY A 114 -0.87 11.21 -6.89
C GLY A 114 -0.21 12.46 -6.33
N PRO A 115 -0.94 13.31 -5.57
CA PRO A 115 -0.35 14.44 -4.85
C PRO A 115 0.80 14.04 -3.90
N ARG A 116 0.78 12.78 -3.44
CA ARG A 116 1.83 12.12 -2.63
C ARG A 116 2.95 11.47 -3.45
N GLY A 117 3.03 11.73 -4.75
CA GLY A 117 4.10 11.26 -5.65
C GLY A 117 4.07 9.78 -6.03
N ASN A 118 3.09 9.01 -5.56
CA ASN A 118 3.00 7.58 -5.85
C ASN A 118 2.50 7.36 -7.29
N PRO A 119 3.23 6.59 -8.12
CA PRO A 119 2.78 6.28 -9.47
C PRO A 119 1.65 5.24 -9.43
N GLY A 120 0.76 5.31 -10.40
CA GLY A 120 -0.31 4.34 -10.56
C GLY A 120 -1.00 4.48 -11.91
N ALA A 121 -2.02 3.66 -12.14
CA ALA A 121 -2.82 3.71 -13.35
C ALA A 121 -4.27 3.33 -13.02
N ASN A 122 -5.19 4.29 -13.18
CA ASN A 122 -6.62 4.08 -12.96
C ASN A 122 -7.18 2.94 -13.81
N GLY A 123 -6.71 2.80 -15.06
CA GLY A 123 -7.13 1.71 -15.95
C GLY A 123 -6.75 0.30 -15.46
N LEU A 124 -5.79 0.21 -14.55
CA LEU A 124 -5.40 -1.03 -13.87
C LEU A 124 -6.01 -1.16 -12.48
N GLY A 125 -6.49 -0.05 -11.90
CA GLY A 125 -6.80 0.04 -10.48
C GLY A 125 -5.56 -0.17 -9.63
N LEU A 126 -4.39 0.33 -10.05
CA LEU A 126 -3.12 0.10 -9.37
C LEU A 126 -2.53 1.41 -8.86
N VAL A 127 -2.05 1.41 -7.62
CA VAL A 127 -1.12 2.38 -7.06
C VAL A 127 0.08 1.64 -6.51
N VAL A 128 1.27 2.08 -6.87
CA VAL A 128 2.50 1.52 -6.33
C VAL A 128 2.92 2.35 -5.13
N ARG A 129 2.85 1.74 -3.96
CA ARG A 129 3.36 2.28 -2.70
C ARG A 129 4.75 1.73 -2.44
N VAL A 130 5.43 2.29 -1.44
CA VAL A 130 6.72 1.80 -0.97
C VAL A 130 6.66 1.40 0.49
N GLN A 131 7.55 0.51 0.89
CA GLN A 131 7.70 0.01 2.25
C GLN A 131 9.18 -0.05 2.59
N GLU A 132 9.52 0.47 3.77
CA GLU A 132 10.84 0.29 4.36
C GLU A 132 10.95 -1.14 4.91
N VAL A 133 12.06 -1.80 4.61
CA VAL A 133 12.34 -3.18 5.04
C VAL A 133 13.55 -3.24 5.96
N ALA A 134 13.76 -4.39 6.60
CA ALA A 134 14.91 -4.60 7.46
C ALA A 134 16.22 -4.30 6.70
N GLY A 135 17.07 -3.45 7.29
CA GLY A 135 18.28 -2.94 6.63
C GLY A 135 18.18 -1.51 6.12
N GLY A 136 16.98 -0.90 6.14
CA GLY A 136 16.76 0.50 5.74
C GLY A 136 16.50 0.69 4.25
N ASP A 137 16.47 -0.41 3.49
CA ASP A 137 16.09 -0.40 2.08
C ASP A 137 14.59 -0.12 1.90
N VAL A 138 14.24 0.39 0.73
CA VAL A 138 12.87 0.72 0.36
C VAL A 138 12.49 -0.06 -0.90
N VAL A 139 11.41 -0.82 -0.81
CA VAL A 139 10.90 -1.65 -1.90
C VAL A 139 9.43 -1.40 -2.16
N THR A 140 8.94 -1.82 -3.31
CA THR A 140 7.55 -1.60 -3.73
C THR A 140 6.57 -2.52 -3.01
N ARG A 141 5.37 -2.00 -2.74
CA ARG A 141 4.17 -2.73 -2.31
C ARG A 141 2.98 -2.27 -3.15
N PRO A 142 2.32 -3.16 -3.92
CA PRO A 142 1.18 -2.76 -4.73
C PRO A 142 -0.07 -2.58 -3.86
N VAL A 143 -0.87 -1.57 -4.21
CA VAL A 143 -2.23 -1.34 -3.73
C VAL A 143 -3.16 -1.37 -4.93
N MET A 144 -4.18 -2.22 -4.90
CA MET A 144 -5.04 -2.51 -6.04
C MET A 144 -6.51 -2.32 -5.68
N VAL A 145 -7.30 -1.75 -6.58
CA VAL A 145 -8.72 -1.44 -6.37
C VAL A 145 -9.61 -1.98 -7.50
N GLY A 146 -10.86 -2.27 -7.17
CA GLY A 146 -11.86 -2.72 -8.13
C GLY A 146 -12.40 -1.61 -9.02
N ARG A 147 -13.05 -2.00 -10.12
CA ARG A 147 -13.57 -1.08 -11.15
C ARG A 147 -14.32 0.15 -10.62
N ALA A 148 -15.21 -0.02 -9.65
CA ALA A 148 -16.04 1.08 -9.14
C ALA A 148 -15.24 2.12 -8.31
N TRP A 149 -14.00 1.82 -7.96
CA TRP A 149 -13.13 2.60 -7.09
C TRP A 149 -11.81 3.02 -7.76
N ALA A 150 -11.66 2.70 -9.05
CA ALA A 150 -10.43 2.93 -9.78
C ALA A 150 -10.29 4.35 -10.33
N ASP A 151 -11.38 5.11 -10.43
CA ASP A 151 -11.27 6.53 -10.78
C ASP A 151 -10.45 7.25 -9.71
N ARG A 152 -9.42 7.97 -10.16
CA ARG A 152 -8.49 8.73 -9.31
C ARG A 152 -7.88 7.92 -8.19
N CYS A 153 -7.62 6.61 -8.37
CA CYS A 153 -7.09 5.79 -7.28
C CYS A 153 -5.72 6.27 -6.78
N THR A 154 -4.94 6.99 -7.59
CA THR A 154 -3.68 7.64 -7.17
C THR A 154 -3.88 8.90 -6.32
N ASP A 155 -5.06 9.50 -6.33
CA ASP A 155 -5.37 10.73 -5.58
C ASP A 155 -5.67 10.38 -4.12
N ASP A 156 -4.97 11.01 -3.18
CA ASP A 156 -5.10 10.77 -1.75
C ASP A 156 -6.25 11.57 -1.10
N TRP A 157 -6.94 12.41 -1.86
CA TRP A 157 -8.07 13.22 -1.39
C TRP A 157 -9.40 12.79 -2.02
N GLU A 158 -9.42 12.59 -3.33
CA GLU A 158 -10.62 12.19 -4.09
C GLU A 158 -10.67 10.69 -4.38
N GLY A 159 -9.55 9.98 -4.22
CA GLY A 159 -9.44 8.54 -4.50
C GLY A 159 -9.99 7.67 -3.38
N ALA A 160 -10.32 6.43 -3.73
CA ALA A 160 -10.95 5.48 -2.80
C ALA A 160 -9.96 4.74 -1.88
N ILE A 161 -8.64 4.87 -2.08
CA ILE A 161 -7.66 4.15 -1.25
C ILE A 161 -7.69 4.73 0.18
N PRO A 162 -7.90 3.88 1.21
CA PRO A 162 -8.05 4.35 2.60
C PRO A 162 -6.84 5.14 3.11
N GLU A 163 -7.07 6.14 3.97
CA GLU A 163 -6.01 6.99 4.53
C GLU A 163 -4.85 6.21 5.16
N CYS A 164 -5.13 5.06 5.80
CA CYS A 164 -4.09 4.24 6.41
C CYS A 164 -3.02 3.74 5.43
N GLU A 165 -3.36 3.59 4.15
CA GLU A 165 -2.44 3.10 3.13
C GLU A 165 -1.44 4.14 2.70
N TRP A 166 -1.78 5.41 2.91
CA TRP A 166 -0.92 6.53 2.57
C TRP A 166 0.05 6.93 3.69
N VAL A 167 -0.21 6.49 4.92
CA VAL A 167 0.68 6.69 6.07
C VAL A 167 1.97 5.88 5.94
N GLY A 168 3.07 6.45 6.41
CA GLY A 168 4.41 5.87 6.39
C GLY A 168 5.27 6.41 5.25
N ARG A 169 6.17 5.56 4.76
CA ARG A 169 7.10 5.90 3.68
C ARG A 169 6.34 6.20 2.38
N GLN A 170 6.78 7.20 1.65
CA GLN A 170 6.24 7.63 0.37
C GLN A 170 7.30 7.55 -0.73
N TRP A 171 6.85 7.65 -1.98
CA TRP A 171 7.76 7.79 -3.12
C TRP A 171 8.62 9.05 -2.95
N THR A 172 9.93 8.94 -3.16
CA THR A 172 10.82 10.10 -3.08
C THR A 172 10.59 10.99 -4.30
N TYR A 173 10.15 12.22 -4.07
CA TYR A 173 10.01 13.24 -5.10
C TYR A 173 10.62 14.58 -4.61
N PRO A 174 11.39 15.31 -5.45
CA PRO A 174 12.07 16.53 -5.03
C PRO A 174 11.12 17.56 -4.40
N GLY A 175 11.48 18.06 -3.22
CA GLY A 175 10.72 19.08 -2.50
C GLY A 175 9.58 18.55 -1.60
N HIS A 176 9.38 17.23 -1.52
CA HIS A 176 8.36 16.61 -0.68
C HIS A 176 8.96 15.73 0.40
N SER A 177 8.23 15.54 1.51
CA SER A 177 8.67 14.66 2.58
C SER A 177 8.58 13.20 2.16
N GLU A 178 9.60 12.41 2.47
CA GLU A 178 9.60 10.96 2.25
C GLU A 178 8.64 10.21 3.16
N HIS A 179 8.00 10.89 4.12
CA HIS A 179 7.09 10.31 5.09
C HIS A 179 5.78 11.08 5.17
N TRP A 180 4.67 10.36 5.24
CA TRP A 180 3.37 10.92 5.60
C TRP A 180 2.91 10.32 6.94
N PRO A 181 2.48 11.15 7.90
CA PRO A 181 2.61 12.60 7.90
C PRO A 181 4.08 13.04 8.05
N PRO A 182 4.45 14.25 7.58
CA PRO A 182 5.81 14.75 7.71
C PRO A 182 6.24 14.87 9.19
N PRO A 183 7.53 14.76 9.50
CA PRO A 183 8.02 14.98 10.86
C PRO A 183 7.54 16.32 11.44
N GLY A 184 6.93 16.29 12.63
CA GLY A 184 6.39 17.47 13.31
C GLY A 184 4.99 17.89 12.86
N TYR A 185 4.41 17.26 11.83
CA TYR A 185 3.02 17.47 11.44
C TYR A 185 2.10 16.51 12.20
N THR A 186 1.03 17.03 12.80
CA THR A 186 -0.01 16.24 13.47
C THR A 186 -1.31 16.35 12.68
N PRO A 187 -1.73 15.29 11.97
CA PRO A 187 -3.01 15.27 11.28
C PRO A 187 -4.17 15.37 12.29
N ASN A 188 -5.23 16.04 11.89
CA ASN A 188 -6.47 16.01 12.65
C ASN A 188 -7.32 14.79 12.27
N TRP A 189 -7.03 13.65 12.89
CA TRP A 189 -7.77 12.40 12.69
C TRP A 189 -8.82 12.12 13.77
N ASN A 190 -9.17 13.11 14.60
CA ASN A 190 -10.18 12.98 15.65
C ASN A 190 -9.99 11.75 16.56
N GLY A 191 -8.74 11.43 16.92
CA GLY A 191 -8.39 10.31 17.79
C GLY A 191 -8.18 8.96 17.08
N TRP A 192 -8.44 8.88 15.77
CA TRP A 192 -8.04 7.72 14.97
C TRP A 192 -6.51 7.62 14.88
N GLN A 193 -6.02 6.39 14.87
CA GLN A 193 -4.60 6.08 14.76
C GLN A 193 -4.41 5.07 13.62
N PRO A 194 -3.40 5.27 12.75
CA PRO A 194 -3.14 4.35 11.68
C PRO A 194 -2.76 2.97 12.24
N PRO A 195 -3.22 1.88 11.60
CA PRO A 195 -3.01 0.52 12.07
C PRO A 195 -1.53 0.12 12.05
N ARG A 196 -0.74 0.70 11.13
CA ARG A 196 0.71 0.49 11.04
C ARG A 196 1.42 1.50 11.94
N ARG A 197 2.34 1.02 12.78
CA ARG A 197 3.24 1.92 13.49
C ARG A 197 4.10 2.64 12.46
N MET A 198 4.11 3.97 12.51
CA MET A 198 5.11 4.75 11.82
C MET A 198 6.47 4.32 12.36
N SER A 199 7.38 3.83 11.50
CA SER A 199 8.78 3.66 11.91
C SER A 199 9.26 4.99 12.45
N ALA A 200 9.69 5.00 13.71
CA ALA A 200 10.32 6.16 14.29
C ALA A 200 11.63 6.39 13.52
N ALA A 201 11.62 7.30 12.55
CA ALA A 201 12.85 7.81 11.95
C ALA A 201 13.78 8.22 13.10
N GLY A 202 15.00 7.68 13.09
CA GLY A 202 15.91 7.63 14.22
C GLY A 202 15.96 8.93 15.02
N ALA A 203 15.55 8.84 16.29
CA ALA A 203 15.95 9.81 17.29
C ALA A 203 17.48 9.72 17.41
N GLY A 204 18.18 10.66 16.77
CA GLY A 204 19.63 10.75 16.81
C GLY A 204 20.10 10.84 18.27
N SER A 205 20.75 9.78 18.75
CA SER A 205 21.54 9.85 19.96
C SER A 205 22.79 10.67 19.65
N SER A 206 22.75 11.95 20.01
CA SER A 206 23.93 12.79 20.08
C SER A 206 24.88 12.22 21.13
N SER A 207 25.81 11.35 20.72
CA SER A 207 26.92 10.95 21.58
C SER A 207 27.93 12.08 21.62
N THR A 208 27.91 12.84 22.72
CA THR A 208 28.97 13.78 23.08
C THR A 208 30.31 13.05 23.10
N VAL A 209 31.19 13.37 22.14
CA VAL A 209 32.60 13.00 22.17
C VAL A 209 33.23 13.65 23.41
N ARG A 210 33.59 12.84 24.40
CA ARG A 210 34.51 13.26 25.46
C ARG A 210 35.94 13.09 24.95
N THR A 211 36.54 14.20 24.55
CA THR A 211 37.99 14.32 24.45
C THR A 211 38.60 14.15 25.84
N ARG A 212 39.56 13.24 25.99
CA ARG A 212 40.50 13.27 27.12
C ARG A 212 41.90 13.48 26.55
N TRP A 213 42.55 14.50 27.10
CA TRP A 213 44.00 14.72 27.07
C TRP A 213 44.70 13.71 27.98
#